data_AF-A0A7K0T6I0-F1
#
_entry.id   AF-A0A7K0T6I0-F1
#
_cell.length_a   1.000
_cell.length_b   1.000
_cell.length_c   1.000
_cell.angle_alpha   90.00
_cell.angle_beta   90.00
_cell.angle_gamma   90.00
#
_symmetry.space_group_name_H-M   'P 1'
#
loop_
_entity.id
_entity.type
_entity.pdbx_description
1 polymer ?
#
loop_
_entity_poly.entity_id
_entity_poly.type
_entity_poly.pdbx_seq_one_letter_code
_entity_poly.pdbx_strand_id
1 'polypeptide(L)' 'AESLAITLTTGKATFWSRSRNEIWVKGSTSGHFQEVHSIALDCDGDALLIHVTQVGVACHTGNATCFHRPLKKDTQ' A
#
# COMPACT_ATOMS: atom_id res chain seq x y z
N ALA A 1 8.31 -12.12 4.79
CA ALA A 1 9.12 -12.30 3.56
C ALA A 1 8.25 -12.61 2.34
N GLU A 2 7.30 -13.55 2.43
CA GLU A 2 6.46 -13.99 1.30
C GLU A 2 5.74 -12.86 0.55
N SER A 3 5.05 -11.95 1.26
CA SER A 3 4.31 -10.83 0.62
C SER A 3 5.22 -9.91 -0.22
N LEU A 4 6.44 -9.66 0.25
CA LEU A 4 7.43 -8.87 -0.48
C LEU A 4 7.94 -9.63 -1.72
N ALA A 5 8.22 -10.93 -1.59
CA ALA A 5 8.65 -11.75 -2.72
C ALA A 5 7.59 -11.80 -3.84
N ILE A 6 6.30 -11.91 -3.47
CA ILE A 6 5.19 -11.83 -4.43
C ILE A 6 5.11 -10.44 -5.05
N THR A 7 5.27 -9.38 -4.25
CA THR A 7 5.27 -8.00 -4.76
C THR A 7 6.37 -7.80 -5.81
N LEU A 8 7.60 -8.24 -5.53
CA LEU A 8 8.74 -8.15 -6.45
C LEU A 8 8.52 -8.98 -7.72
N THR A 9 7.94 -10.17 -7.59
CA THR A 9 7.69 -11.06 -8.73
C THR A 9 6.57 -10.57 -9.63
N THR A 10 5.49 -10.04 -9.05
CA THR A 10 4.26 -9.73 -9.79
C THR A 10 4.12 -8.27 -10.19
N GLY A 11 4.91 -7.36 -9.59
CA GLY A 11 4.73 -5.93 -9.74
C GLY A 11 3.42 -5.40 -9.14
N LYS A 12 2.75 -6.17 -8.27
CA LYS A 12 1.52 -5.76 -7.58
C LYS A 12 1.73 -5.70 -6.08
N ALA A 13 1.34 -4.58 -5.46
CA ALA A 13 1.49 -4.42 -4.02
C ALA A 13 0.73 -5.52 -3.27
N THR A 14 1.47 -6.36 -2.57
CA THR A 14 0.96 -7.53 -1.85
C THR A 14 1.38 -7.43 -0.39
N PHE A 15 0.42 -7.63 0.49
CA PHE A 15 0.57 -7.44 1.94
C PHE A 15 0.23 -8.74 2.68
N TRP A 16 0.70 -8.82 3.92
CA TRP A 16 0.18 -9.78 4.89
C TRP A 16 -0.95 -9.12 5.68
N SER A 17 -2.18 -9.62 5.50
CA SER A 17 -3.33 -9.13 6.27
C SER A 17 -3.30 -9.76 7.67
N ARG A 18 -2.94 -8.97 8.68
CA ARG A 18 -2.87 -9.46 10.07
C ARG A 18 -4.22 -9.90 10.64
N SER A 19 -5.31 -9.27 10.22
CA SER A 19 -6.66 -9.61 10.69
C SER A 19 -7.23 -10.86 10.03
N ARG A 20 -6.84 -11.12 8.77
CA ARG A 20 -7.28 -12.31 8.02
C ARG A 20 -6.27 -13.45 8.08
N ASN A 21 -5.07 -13.19 8.59
CA ASN A 21 -3.95 -14.12 8.68
C ASN A 21 -3.62 -14.76 7.32
N GLU A 22 -3.59 -13.95 6.26
CA GLU A 22 -3.41 -14.40 4.88
C GLU A 22 -2.64 -13.39 4.03
N ILE A 23 -2.09 -13.87 2.91
CA ILE A 23 -1.53 -13.02 1.84
C ILE A 23 -2.67 -12.35 1.10
N TRP A 24 -2.54 -11.03 0.89
CA TRP A 24 -3.55 -10.23 0.23
C TRP A 24 -2.94 -9.26 -0.77
N VAL A 25 -3.34 -9.40 -2.04
CA VAL A 25 -3.00 -8.45 -3.10
C VAL A 25 -3.94 -7.25 -3.01
N LYS A 26 -3.40 -6.02 -2.88
CA LYS A 26 -4.21 -4.81 -2.83
C LYS A 26 -5.05 -4.70 -4.10
N GLY A 27 -6.37 -4.62 -3.92
CA GLY A 27 -7.32 -4.54 -5.03
C GLY A 27 -7.87 -5.88 -5.51
N SER A 28 -7.48 -7.03 -4.95
CA SER A 28 -7.98 -8.35 -5.36
C SER A 28 -9.50 -8.48 -5.32
N THR A 29 -10.17 -7.80 -4.38
CA THR A 29 -11.63 -7.79 -4.28
C THR A 29 -12.29 -6.61 -5.00
N SER A 30 -11.65 -5.43 -5.00
CA SER A 30 -12.26 -4.19 -5.49
C SER A 30 -11.86 -3.80 -6.92
N GLY A 31 -10.87 -4.47 -7.51
CA GLY A 31 -10.22 -4.04 -8.76
C GLY A 31 -9.28 -2.84 -8.61
N HIS A 32 -9.14 -2.26 -7.41
CA HIS A 32 -8.31 -1.06 -7.19
C HIS A 32 -6.86 -1.44 -6.85
N PHE A 33 -6.13 -1.88 -7.87
CA PHE A 33 -4.76 -2.37 -7.76
C PHE A 33 -3.74 -1.26 -7.51
N GLN A 34 -2.56 -1.67 -7.06
CA GLN A 34 -1.36 -0.84 -6.96
C GLN A 34 -0.25 -1.50 -7.77
N GLU A 35 0.09 -0.88 -8.89
CA GLU A 35 1.16 -1.32 -9.80
C GLU A 35 2.48 -0.71 -9.32
N VAL A 36 3.45 -1.55 -8.99
CA VAL A 36 4.71 -1.15 -8.34
C VAL A 36 5.73 -0.74 -9.39
N HIS A 37 6.31 0.46 -9.22
CA HIS A 37 7.41 0.97 -10.05
C HIS A 37 8.77 0.79 -9.38
N SER A 38 8.85 1.08 -8.09
CA SER A 38 10.09 1.00 -7.33
C SER A 38 9.82 0.73 -5.86
N ILE A 39 10.81 0.11 -5.20
CA ILE A 39 10.80 -0.16 -3.75
C ILE A 39 12.15 0.30 -3.19
N ALA A 40 12.12 1.03 -2.09
CA ALA A 40 13.29 1.43 -1.31
C ALA A 40 13.18 0.91 0.12
N LEU A 41 14.32 0.53 0.71
CA LEU A 41 14.47 0.29 2.14
C LEU A 41 14.74 1.61 2.87
N ASP A 42 14.34 1.69 4.13
CA ASP A 42 14.81 2.74 5.03
C ASP A 42 16.21 2.44 5.59
N CYS A 43 16.68 3.23 6.56
CA CYS A 43 18.09 3.25 6.94
C CYS A 43 18.54 2.04 7.79
N ASP A 44 17.64 1.43 8.55
CA ASP A 44 17.88 0.22 9.35
C ASP A 44 17.17 -1.02 8.79
N GLY A 45 16.37 -0.85 7.73
CA GLY A 45 15.80 -1.93 6.94
C GLY A 45 14.56 -2.55 7.57
N ASP A 46 13.86 -1.83 8.45
CA ASP A 46 12.62 -2.29 9.07
C ASP A 46 11.36 -1.75 8.37
N ALA A 47 11.51 -0.80 7.44
CA ALA A 47 10.44 -0.29 6.61
C ALA A 47 10.76 -0.25 5.11
N LEU A 48 9.71 -0.20 4.30
CA LEU A 48 9.78 -0.08 2.86
C LEU A 48 8.96 1.11 2.37
N LEU A 49 9.52 1.88 1.44
CA LEU A 49 8.81 2.86 0.62
C LEU A 49 8.51 2.24 -0.75
N ILE A 50 7.24 2.03 -1.07
CA ILE A 50 6.78 1.48 -2.35
C ILE A 50 6.17 2.61 -3.17
N HIS A 51 6.74 2.90 -4.33
CA HIS A 51 6.19 3.86 -5.29
C HIS A 51 5.32 3.11 -6.30
N VAL A 52 4.07 3.57 -6.48
CA VAL A 52 3.05 2.84 -7.24
C VAL A 52 2.22 3.74 -8.14
N THR A 53 1.71 3.20 -9.25
CA THR A 53 0.49 3.72 -9.87
C THR A 53 -0.72 3.10 -9.18
N GLN A 54 -1.63 3.94 -8.67
CA GLN A 54 -2.91 3.49 -8.12
C GLN A 54 -3.95 3.38 -9.25
N VAL A 55 -4.55 2.20 -9.40
CA VAL A 55 -5.74 1.98 -10.23
C VAL A 55 -6.99 2.18 -9.37
N GLY A 56 -7.93 3.04 -9.81
CA GLY A 56 -9.09 3.40 -9.00
C GLY A 56 -8.71 4.20 -7.74
N VAL A 57 -9.36 3.91 -6.61
CA VAL A 57 -9.10 4.61 -5.33
C VAL A 57 -8.44 3.69 -4.31
N ALA A 58 -7.45 4.22 -3.56
CA ALA A 58 -6.71 3.42 -2.60
C ALA A 58 -7.57 3.08 -1.36
N CYS A 59 -8.41 4.03 -0.91
CA CYS A 59 -9.18 3.92 0.33
C CYS A 59 -10.53 3.24 0.12
N HIS A 60 -10.95 2.43 1.08
CA HIS A 60 -12.24 1.74 1.08
C HIS A 60 -13.44 2.70 1.21
N THR A 61 -13.22 3.96 1.57
CA THR A 61 -14.27 4.99 1.68
C THR A 61 -14.52 5.74 0.37
N GLY A 62 -13.85 5.38 -0.72
CA GLY A 62 -13.96 6.09 -2.00
C GLY A 62 -12.92 7.19 -2.24
N ASN A 63 -12.04 7.47 -1.27
CA ASN A 63 -11.03 8.52 -1.37
C ASN A 63 -9.73 8.03 -2.03
N ALA A 64 -9.05 8.91 -2.77
CA ALA A 64 -7.78 8.60 -3.45
C ALA A 64 -6.68 8.14 -2.47
N THR A 65 -6.66 8.68 -1.26
CA THR A 65 -5.73 8.33 -0.17
C THR A 65 -6.50 8.07 1.12
N CYS A 66 -5.97 7.21 1.99
CA CYS A 66 -6.46 7.05 3.36
C CYS A 66 -6.25 8.33 4.18
N PHE A 67 -5.21 9.11 3.88
CA PHE A 67 -4.84 10.35 4.59
C PHE A 67 -5.60 11.57 4.05
N HIS A 68 -6.93 11.45 3.89
CA HIS A 68 -7.77 12.48 3.27
C HIS A 68 -8.35 13.50 4.28
N ARG A 69 -7.96 13.41 5.56
CA ARG A 69 -8.40 14.31 6.64
C ARG A 69 -7.20 15.05 7.22
N PRO A 70 -6.92 16.29 6.80
CA PRO A 70 -5.80 17.04 7.32
C PRO A 70 -6.06 17.44 8.78
N LEU A 71 -5.01 17.40 9.60
CA LEU A 71 -5.02 18.03 10.92
C LEU A 71 -4.74 19.53 10.74
N LYS A 72 -5.55 20.38 11.36
CA LYS A 72 -5.26 21.80 11.45
C LYS A 72 -4.20 22.00 12.53
N LYS A 73 -3.12 22.73 12.21
CA LYS A 73 -2.26 23.30 13.24
C LYS A 73 -2.98 24.51 13.79
N ASP A 74 -3.28 24.51 15.10
CA ASP A 74 -3.60 25.75 15.79
C ASP A 74 -2.35 26.62 15.72
N THR A 75 -2.43 27.65 14.90
CA THR A 75 -1.39 28.67 14.80
C THR A 75 -1.75 29.69 15.87
N GLN A 76 -1.09 29.62 17.03
CA GLN A 76 -1.03 30.79 17.93
C GLN A 76 -0.07 31.81 17.33
#